data_AF-A0A1F9QX74-F1
#
_entry.id   AF-A0A1F9QX74-F1
#
_cell.length_a   1.000
_cell.length_b   1.000
_cell.length_c   1.000
_cell.angle_alpha   90.00
_cell.angle_beta   90.00
_cell.angle_gamma   90.00
#
_symmetry.space_group_name_H-M   'P 1'
#
loop_
_entity.id
_entity.type
_entity.pdbx_description
1 polymer ?
#
loop_
_entity_poly.entity_id
_entity_poly.type
_entity_poly.pdbx_seq_one_letter_code
_entity_poly.pdbx_strand_id
1 'polypeptide(L)'
;MILALTAAAAWAQPTPPGAGGDDMTMGEGAPGAPRGDRRMGPGGLGLRPGGMPDGPRGPEPAVTEDQERELLAFLKENMPKLHDRLSKAKQDSPMMYHHRLPELWQKYKDPEIRERFLKHAKALEAVRELSAQYKQAAAKDKAAVKEKLAKAGSELFDADLSNKEHQLKKMQEDIAKLKEKIARRRQLKEKIVAKRIEQLTGEDDDWE
;
A
#
# COMPACT_ATOMS: atom_id res chain seq x y z
N MET A 1 9.68 57.66 13.10
CA MET A 1 9.81 56.77 11.93
C MET A 1 8.98 55.53 12.18
N ILE A 2 8.03 55.29 11.28
CA ILE A 2 7.08 54.19 11.23
C ILE A 2 7.77 52.98 10.57
N LEU A 3 7.47 51.75 11.01
CA LEU A 3 7.12 50.65 10.10
C LEU A 3 6.66 49.41 10.89
N ALA A 4 5.34 49.19 10.82
CA ALA A 4 4.68 47.93 11.05
C ALA A 4 5.00 46.97 9.89
N LEU A 5 5.26 45.71 10.21
CA LEU A 5 5.34 44.62 9.23
C LEU A 5 4.06 43.79 9.31
N THR A 6 3.11 44.14 8.45
CA THR A 6 2.03 43.27 8.01
C THR A 6 2.30 42.87 6.56
N ALA A 7 2.16 41.58 6.26
CA ALA A 7 1.39 41.05 5.13
C ALA A 7 1.88 39.65 4.75
N ALA A 8 1.04 38.66 5.07
CA ALA A 8 0.90 37.46 4.27
C ALA A 8 0.20 37.84 2.95
N ALA A 9 0.69 37.34 1.82
CA ALA A 9 -0.11 37.17 0.62
C ALA A 9 0.54 36.11 -0.27
N ALA A 10 -0.19 35.03 -0.46
CA ALA A 10 0.13 33.89 -1.30
C ALA A 10 0.20 34.30 -2.77
N TRP A 11 1.15 33.72 -3.49
CA TRP A 11 1.29 33.90 -4.93
C TRP A 11 0.20 33.07 -5.63
N ALA A 12 -0.81 33.78 -6.14
CA ALA A 12 -1.76 33.28 -7.11
C ALA A 12 -1.06 33.09 -8.48
N GLN A 13 -1.26 31.96 -9.12
CA GLN A 13 -1.00 31.78 -10.56
C GLN A 13 -2.33 31.83 -11.32
N PRO A 14 -2.37 32.47 -12.51
CA PRO A 14 -3.58 32.55 -13.33
C PRO A 14 -3.87 31.23 -14.04
N THR A 15 -5.13 30.79 -14.00
CA THR A 15 -5.66 29.70 -14.83
C THR A 15 -5.80 30.13 -16.29
N PRO A 16 -5.39 29.32 -17.27
CA PRO A 16 -5.69 29.60 -18.69
C PRO A 16 -7.19 29.44 -19.00
N PRO A 17 -7.72 30.18 -19.99
CA PRO A 17 -9.15 30.26 -20.28
C PRO A 17 -9.63 29.04 -21.05
N GLY A 18 -10.79 28.51 -20.66
CA GLY A 18 -11.45 27.40 -21.39
C GLY A 18 -12.28 26.51 -20.49
N ALA A 19 -13.10 27.09 -19.61
CA ALA A 19 -14.20 26.37 -18.98
C ALA A 19 -15.49 26.74 -19.71
N GLY A 20 -16.21 25.73 -20.20
CA GLY A 20 -17.62 25.84 -20.55
C GLY A 20 -18.02 25.03 -21.77
N GLY A 21 -18.96 24.11 -21.58
CA GLY A 21 -19.79 23.58 -22.66
C GLY A 21 -20.00 22.08 -22.59
N ASP A 22 -21.09 21.67 -21.94
CA ASP A 22 -21.75 20.40 -22.19
C ASP A 22 -21.98 20.23 -23.70
N ASP A 23 -21.60 19.09 -24.28
CA ASP A 23 -22.40 18.48 -25.34
C ASP A 23 -22.09 16.99 -25.49
N MET A 24 -23.15 16.20 -25.52
CA MET A 24 -23.13 14.78 -25.86
C MET A 24 -23.16 14.64 -27.37
N THR A 25 -22.12 14.06 -27.98
CA THR A 25 -22.24 13.50 -29.33
C THR A 25 -21.59 12.12 -29.41
N MET A 26 -22.44 11.10 -29.45
CA MET A 26 -22.13 9.79 -30.02
C MET A 26 -22.25 9.90 -31.55
N GLY A 27 -21.31 9.30 -32.28
CA GLY A 27 -21.27 9.24 -33.76
C GLY A 27 -20.28 10.24 -34.34
N GLU A 28 -19.47 9.97 -35.36
CA GLU A 28 -19.50 8.95 -36.41
C GLU A 28 -18.04 8.65 -36.82
N GLY A 29 -17.82 7.45 -37.37
CA GLY A 29 -16.50 7.05 -37.86
C GLY A 29 -16.05 7.86 -39.08
N ALA A 30 -14.74 8.10 -39.16
CA ALA A 30 -14.07 8.48 -40.39
C ALA A 30 -13.00 7.43 -40.73
N PRO A 31 -13.01 6.87 -41.96
CA PRO A 31 -12.20 5.75 -42.39
C PRO A 31 -10.80 6.20 -42.85
N GLY A 32 -9.79 5.37 -42.61
CA GLY A 32 -8.51 5.47 -43.31
C GLY A 32 -7.34 5.92 -42.44
N ALA A 33 -6.82 4.99 -41.62
CA ALA A 33 -5.41 4.98 -41.25
C ALA A 33 -4.89 3.55 -41.43
N PRO A 34 -3.77 3.34 -42.15
CA PRO A 34 -3.32 2.00 -42.54
C PRO A 34 -2.95 1.17 -41.30
N ARG A 35 -3.48 -0.05 -41.24
CA ARG A 35 -3.04 -1.08 -40.31
C ARG A 35 -1.57 -1.36 -40.60
N GLY A 36 -0.69 -0.77 -39.80
CA GLY A 36 0.70 -1.17 -39.75
C GLY A 36 0.77 -2.61 -39.26
N ASP A 37 1.04 -3.51 -40.19
CA ASP A 37 1.52 -4.86 -39.95
C ASP A 37 2.69 -4.82 -38.95
N ARG A 38 2.38 -5.01 -37.66
CA ARG A 38 3.39 -5.52 -36.72
C ARG A 38 3.42 -7.03 -36.89
N ARG A 39 4.13 -7.42 -37.93
CA ARG A 39 4.74 -8.72 -38.14
C ARG A 39 5.43 -9.14 -36.82
N MET A 40 4.78 -10.01 -36.04
CA MET A 40 5.48 -10.78 -35.02
C MET A 40 6.42 -11.74 -35.75
N GLY A 41 7.70 -11.38 -35.82
CA GLY A 41 8.75 -12.32 -36.20
C GLY A 41 8.96 -13.35 -35.09
N PRO A 42 9.25 -14.62 -35.42
CA PRO A 42 9.55 -15.64 -34.42
C PRO A 42 10.97 -15.37 -33.87
N GLY A 43 11.02 -14.72 -32.71
CA GLY A 43 12.24 -14.33 -32.02
C GLY A 43 11.90 -13.67 -30.69
N GLY A 44 11.03 -14.33 -29.92
CA GLY A 44 10.67 -13.91 -28.57
C GLY A 44 11.79 -14.17 -27.58
N LEU A 45 11.80 -13.35 -26.51
CA LEU A 45 12.72 -13.34 -25.37
C LEU A 45 14.01 -12.53 -25.56
N GLY A 46 13.83 -11.21 -25.65
CA GLY A 46 14.85 -10.27 -25.21
C GLY A 46 15.11 -10.42 -23.71
N LEU A 47 15.96 -11.36 -23.33
CA LEU A 47 16.55 -11.47 -21.99
C LEU A 47 17.29 -10.17 -21.68
N ARG A 48 16.74 -9.30 -20.82
CA ARG A 48 17.42 -8.08 -20.36
C ARG A 48 18.48 -8.44 -19.30
N PRO A 49 19.72 -7.95 -19.40
CA PRO A 49 20.69 -8.03 -18.32
C PRO A 49 20.35 -7.02 -17.21
N GLY A 50 19.87 -7.55 -16.09
CA GLY A 50 19.89 -6.86 -14.80
C GLY A 50 18.64 -6.08 -14.41
N GLY A 51 17.48 -6.37 -14.97
CA GLY A 51 16.20 -5.94 -14.41
C GLY A 51 15.31 -7.14 -14.25
N MET A 52 15.63 -8.03 -13.31
CA MET A 52 14.62 -8.96 -12.84
C MET A 52 13.48 -8.07 -12.31
N PRO A 53 12.27 -8.11 -12.89
CA PRO A 53 11.10 -7.83 -12.08
C PRO A 53 11.25 -8.75 -10.88
N ASP A 54 11.00 -8.27 -9.66
CA ASP A 54 10.87 -9.18 -8.53
C ASP A 54 9.99 -10.33 -9.04
N GLY A 55 10.58 -11.53 -9.16
CA GLY A 55 9.88 -12.69 -9.71
C GLY A 55 8.58 -12.86 -8.94
N PRO A 56 7.57 -13.58 -9.47
CA PRO A 56 6.33 -13.81 -8.75
C PRO A 56 6.70 -14.17 -7.32
N ARG A 57 6.32 -13.27 -6.39
CA ARG A 57 6.74 -13.30 -4.98
C ARG A 57 6.44 -14.73 -4.57
N GLY A 58 7.50 -15.52 -4.30
CA GLY A 58 7.33 -16.94 -3.98
C GLY A 58 6.27 -17.06 -2.89
N PRO A 59 5.50 -18.16 -2.83
CA PRO A 59 4.44 -18.31 -1.84
C PRO A 59 4.98 -17.87 -0.49
N GLU A 60 4.36 -16.86 0.11
CA GLU A 60 4.84 -16.31 1.38
C GLU A 60 5.03 -17.50 2.34
N PRO A 61 6.16 -17.57 3.07
CA PRO A 61 6.42 -18.70 3.93
C PRO A 61 5.22 -18.86 4.87
N ALA A 62 4.56 -20.02 4.77
CA ALA A 62 3.36 -20.30 5.54
C ALA A 62 3.68 -20.10 7.03
N VAL A 63 2.78 -19.41 7.74
CA VAL A 63 2.87 -19.28 9.19
C VAL A 63 2.88 -20.69 9.78
N THR A 64 3.88 -21.01 10.59
CA THR A 64 3.97 -22.35 11.21
C THR A 64 2.86 -22.52 12.26
N GLU A 65 2.55 -23.75 12.63
CA GLU A 65 1.51 -24.01 13.64
C GLU A 65 1.79 -23.31 14.97
N ASP A 66 3.05 -23.26 15.40
CA ASP A 66 3.44 -22.57 16.64
C ASP A 66 3.22 -21.06 16.55
N GLN A 67 3.57 -20.47 15.40
CA GLN A 67 3.36 -19.04 15.13
C GLN A 67 1.87 -18.70 15.03
N GLU A 68 1.07 -19.59 14.45
CA GLU A 68 -0.39 -19.46 14.42
C GLU A 68 -0.96 -19.48 15.84
N ARG A 69 -0.54 -20.44 16.68
CA ARG A 69 -1.00 -20.54 18.08
C ARG A 69 -0.66 -19.29 18.88
N GLU A 70 0.57 -18.80 18.77
CA GLU A 70 1.02 -17.58 19.44
C GLU A 70 0.19 -16.36 19.01
N LEU A 71 0.02 -16.18 17.69
CA LEU A 71 -0.80 -15.12 17.14
C LEU A 71 -2.25 -15.20 17.62
N LEU A 72 -2.86 -16.39 17.60
CA LEU A 72 -4.25 -16.57 18.04
C LEU A 72 -4.41 -16.27 19.53
N ALA A 73 -3.46 -16.67 20.38
CA ALA A 73 -3.48 -16.33 21.81
C ALA A 73 -3.45 -14.81 22.02
N PHE A 74 -2.53 -14.14 21.33
CA PHE A 74 -2.43 -12.67 21.36
C PHE A 74 -3.73 -11.99 20.88
N LEU A 75 -4.30 -12.46 19.77
CA LEU A 75 -5.57 -11.94 19.25
C LEU A 75 -6.72 -12.16 20.22
N LYS A 76 -6.79 -13.31 20.89
CA LYS A 76 -7.84 -13.61 21.86
C LYS A 76 -7.83 -12.65 23.05
N GLU A 77 -6.65 -12.32 23.55
CA GLU A 77 -6.48 -11.40 24.68
C GLU A 77 -6.76 -9.94 24.30
N ASN A 78 -6.23 -9.50 23.15
CA ASN A 78 -6.21 -8.07 22.82
C ASN A 78 -7.33 -7.62 21.88
N MET A 79 -7.83 -8.53 21.04
CA MET A 79 -8.79 -8.26 19.96
C MET A 79 -9.76 -9.45 19.78
N PRO A 80 -10.59 -9.76 20.79
CA PRO A 80 -11.40 -10.97 20.81
C PRO A 80 -12.36 -11.06 19.60
N LYS A 81 -12.93 -9.95 19.14
CA LYS A 81 -13.77 -9.95 17.94
C LYS A 81 -13.01 -10.30 16.67
N LEU A 82 -11.73 -9.93 16.57
CA LEU A 82 -10.89 -10.30 15.44
C LEU A 82 -10.54 -11.79 15.52
N HIS A 83 -10.20 -12.29 16.71
CA HIS A 83 -10.00 -13.72 16.95
C HIS A 83 -11.23 -14.55 16.54
N ASP A 84 -12.43 -14.12 16.93
CA ASP A 84 -13.67 -14.83 16.61
C ASP A 84 -13.97 -14.82 15.11
N ARG A 85 -13.74 -13.68 14.44
CA ARG A 85 -13.85 -13.60 12.97
C ARG A 85 -12.83 -14.49 12.27
N LEU A 86 -11.60 -14.56 12.79
CA LEU A 86 -10.56 -15.44 12.24
C LEU A 86 -10.93 -16.91 12.42
N SER A 87 -11.47 -17.27 13.59
CA SER A 87 -11.93 -18.62 13.90
C SER A 87 -13.10 -19.04 13.01
N LYS A 88 -14.06 -18.14 12.78
CA LYS A 88 -15.14 -18.36 11.81
C LYS A 88 -14.61 -18.50 10.39
N ALA A 89 -13.69 -17.61 9.98
CA ALA A 89 -13.06 -17.70 8.66
C ALA A 89 -12.31 -19.03 8.46
N LYS A 90 -11.71 -19.60 9.50
CA LYS A 90 -11.08 -20.94 9.44
C LYS A 90 -12.08 -22.04 9.07
N GLN A 91 -13.33 -21.93 9.51
CA GLN A 91 -14.40 -22.88 9.22
C GLN A 91 -15.09 -22.59 7.88
N ASP A 92 -15.49 -21.35 7.67
CA ASP A 92 -16.34 -20.94 6.54
C ASP A 92 -15.54 -20.72 5.25
N SER A 93 -14.26 -20.34 5.36
CA SER A 93 -13.42 -19.96 4.23
C SER A 93 -11.92 -20.17 4.52
N PRO A 94 -11.45 -21.43 4.55
CA PRO A 94 -10.06 -21.76 4.87
C PRO A 94 -9.03 -21.00 4.02
N MET A 95 -9.35 -20.73 2.74
CA MET A 95 -8.49 -19.92 1.87
C MET A 95 -8.25 -18.51 2.41
N MET A 96 -9.31 -17.83 2.87
CA MET A 96 -9.20 -16.48 3.44
C MET A 96 -8.44 -16.47 4.76
N TYR A 97 -8.57 -17.55 5.53
CA TYR A 97 -7.81 -17.76 6.76
C TYR A 97 -6.30 -17.83 6.47
N HIS A 98 -5.89 -18.72 5.56
CA HIS A 98 -4.49 -18.90 5.19
C HIS A 98 -3.89 -17.67 4.51
N HIS A 99 -4.67 -16.90 3.74
CA HIS A 99 -4.19 -15.65 3.15
C HIS A 99 -3.98 -14.54 4.19
N ARG A 100 -4.80 -14.48 5.25
CA ARG A 100 -4.68 -13.43 6.27
C ARG A 100 -3.59 -13.69 7.32
N LEU A 101 -3.30 -14.96 7.59
CA LEU A 101 -2.35 -15.34 8.62
C LEU A 101 -0.96 -14.71 8.44
N PRO A 102 -0.32 -14.78 7.25
CA PRO A 102 0.98 -14.16 7.02
C PRO A 102 0.97 -12.66 7.29
N GLU A 103 -0.05 -11.94 6.81
CA GLU A 103 -0.16 -10.49 7.00
C GLU A 103 -0.27 -10.12 8.49
N LEU A 104 -1.11 -10.84 9.24
CA LEU A 104 -1.25 -10.61 10.68
C LEU A 104 0.00 -10.99 11.46
N TRP A 105 0.68 -12.05 11.03
CA TRP A 105 1.93 -12.49 11.62
C TRP A 105 3.06 -11.47 11.43
N GLN A 106 3.19 -10.87 10.24
CA GLN A 106 4.15 -9.80 10.00
C GLN A 106 3.89 -8.59 10.89
N LYS A 107 2.61 -8.20 11.06
CA LYS A 107 2.23 -7.11 11.97
C LYS A 107 2.50 -7.45 13.43
N TYR A 108 2.35 -8.71 13.82
CA TYR A 108 2.60 -9.16 15.19
C TYR A 108 4.09 -9.19 15.53
N LYS A 109 4.95 -9.59 14.60
CA LYS A 109 6.40 -9.75 14.84
C LYS A 109 7.12 -8.46 15.19
N ASP A 110 6.75 -7.36 14.55
CA ASP A 110 7.36 -6.05 14.79
C ASP A 110 6.62 -5.33 15.95
N PRO A 111 7.29 -5.04 17.09
CA PRO A 111 6.66 -4.41 18.24
C PRO A 111 6.02 -3.05 17.93
N GLU A 112 6.65 -2.22 17.09
CA GLU A 112 6.15 -0.89 16.75
C GLU A 112 4.88 -1.01 15.89
N ILE A 113 4.92 -1.90 14.90
CA ILE A 113 3.76 -2.16 14.04
C ILE A 113 2.62 -2.81 14.84
N ARG A 114 2.95 -3.74 15.74
CA ARG A 114 1.98 -4.41 16.61
C ARG A 114 1.25 -3.41 17.49
N GLU A 115 1.97 -2.47 18.11
CA GLU A 115 1.35 -1.43 18.94
C GLU A 115 0.44 -0.51 18.12
N ARG A 116 0.90 -0.03 16.96
CA ARG A 116 0.10 0.79 16.04
C ARG A 116 -1.16 0.06 15.58
N PHE A 117 -1.01 -1.22 15.21
CA PHE A 117 -2.11 -2.09 14.81
C PHE A 117 -3.15 -2.25 15.91
N LEU A 118 -2.70 -2.48 17.16
CA LEU A 118 -3.58 -2.57 18.32
C LEU A 118 -4.35 -1.28 18.58
N LYS A 119 -3.65 -0.13 18.58
CA LYS A 119 -4.28 1.20 18.79
C LYS A 119 -5.37 1.45 17.75
N HIS A 120 -5.04 1.26 16.48
CA HIS A 120 -6.00 1.43 15.39
C HIS A 120 -7.18 0.45 15.50
N ALA A 121 -6.92 -0.84 15.76
CA ALA A 121 -7.97 -1.86 15.85
C ALA A 121 -8.96 -1.55 16.99
N LYS A 122 -8.46 -1.16 18.17
CA LYS A 122 -9.28 -0.79 19.32
C LYS A 122 -10.11 0.47 19.06
N ALA A 123 -9.51 1.51 18.50
CA ALA A 123 -10.23 2.74 18.16
C ALA A 123 -11.33 2.49 17.12
N LEU A 124 -11.03 1.71 16.08
CA LEU A 124 -12.00 1.33 15.05
C LEU A 124 -13.17 0.51 15.62
N GLU A 125 -12.88 -0.39 16.54
CA GLU A 125 -13.89 -1.18 17.23
C GLU A 125 -14.79 -0.29 18.11
N ALA A 126 -14.21 0.59 18.91
CA ALA A 126 -14.95 1.55 19.73
C ALA A 126 -15.87 2.43 18.89
N VAL A 127 -15.38 2.98 17.76
CA VAL A 127 -16.20 3.78 16.83
C VAL A 127 -17.37 2.98 16.29
N ARG A 128 -17.15 1.71 15.89
CA ARG A 128 -18.23 0.85 15.37
C ARG A 128 -19.28 0.55 16.42
N GLU A 129 -18.86 0.21 17.64
CA GLU A 129 -19.78 -0.07 18.75
C GLU A 129 -20.58 1.17 19.14
N LEU A 130 -19.90 2.30 19.35
CA LEU A 130 -20.55 3.56 19.73
C LEU A 130 -21.48 4.07 18.63
N SER A 131 -21.15 3.86 17.35
CA SER A 131 -22.04 4.17 16.24
C SER A 131 -23.31 3.31 16.27
N ALA A 132 -23.19 2.01 16.55
CA ALA A 132 -24.35 1.12 16.69
C ALA A 132 -25.20 1.50 17.90
N GLN A 133 -24.56 1.78 19.05
CA GLN A 133 -25.24 2.25 20.26
C GLN A 133 -25.97 3.57 20.01
N TYR A 134 -25.36 4.53 19.31
CA TYR A 134 -25.98 5.82 19.00
C TYR A 134 -27.26 5.67 18.18
N LYS A 135 -27.27 4.74 17.22
CA LYS A 135 -28.45 4.44 16.39
C LYS A 135 -29.60 3.85 17.20
N GLN A 136 -29.30 3.08 18.24
CA GLN A 136 -30.27 2.40 19.10
C GLN A 136 -30.63 3.18 20.38
N ALA A 137 -29.85 4.20 20.73
CA ALA A 137 -30.01 4.96 21.97
C ALA A 137 -31.31 5.77 21.99
N ALA A 138 -31.92 5.85 23.17
CA ALA A 138 -33.02 6.77 23.44
C ALA A 138 -32.57 8.24 23.28
N ALA A 139 -33.50 9.14 22.98
CA ALA A 139 -33.19 10.56 22.74
C ALA A 139 -32.37 11.22 23.87
N LYS A 140 -32.65 10.84 25.12
CA LYS A 140 -31.94 11.31 26.32
C LYS A 140 -30.47 10.88 26.40
N ASP A 141 -30.12 9.71 25.84
CA ASP A 141 -28.77 9.13 25.95
C ASP A 141 -27.90 9.46 24.71
N LYS A 142 -28.52 9.88 23.60
CA LYS A 142 -27.83 10.19 22.35
C LYS A 142 -26.72 11.23 22.52
N ALA A 143 -26.92 12.27 23.32
CA ALA A 143 -25.89 13.30 23.53
C ALA A 143 -24.61 12.71 24.13
N ALA A 144 -24.75 11.88 25.17
CA ALA A 144 -23.61 11.23 25.83
C ALA A 144 -22.90 10.23 24.91
N VAL A 145 -23.65 9.44 24.14
CA VAL A 145 -23.06 8.50 23.17
C VAL A 145 -22.35 9.25 22.04
N LYS A 146 -22.89 10.40 21.59
CA LYS A 146 -22.25 11.26 20.57
C LYS A 146 -20.90 11.79 21.04
N GLU A 147 -20.79 12.21 22.30
CA GLU A 147 -19.53 12.70 22.87
C GLU A 147 -18.47 11.58 22.92
N LYS A 148 -18.86 10.39 23.37
CA LYS A 148 -17.97 9.21 23.34
C LYS A 148 -17.55 8.85 21.92
N LEU A 149 -18.48 8.91 20.97
CA LEU A 149 -18.19 8.64 19.56
C LEU A 149 -17.23 9.67 18.97
N ALA A 150 -17.35 10.95 19.34
CA ALA A 150 -16.41 11.99 18.91
C ALA A 150 -14.99 11.74 19.43
N LYS A 151 -14.86 11.36 20.71
CA LYS A 151 -13.56 10.98 21.32
C LYS A 151 -12.95 9.77 20.61
N ALA A 152 -13.69 8.68 20.46
CA ALA A 152 -13.23 7.49 19.74
C ALA A 152 -12.90 7.79 18.27
N GLY A 153 -13.65 8.69 17.62
CA GLY A 153 -13.38 9.15 16.27
C GLY A 153 -12.06 9.92 16.15
N SER A 154 -11.75 10.77 17.12
CA SER A 154 -10.44 11.45 17.20
C SER A 154 -9.30 10.45 17.37
N GLU A 155 -9.44 9.49 18.28
CA GLU A 155 -8.43 8.45 18.51
C GLU A 155 -8.19 7.60 17.25
N LEU A 156 -9.24 7.28 16.50
CA LEU A 156 -9.12 6.57 15.22
C LEU A 156 -8.40 7.42 14.18
N PHE A 157 -8.75 8.71 14.07
CA PHE A 157 -8.08 9.64 13.17
C PHE A 157 -6.58 9.74 13.46
N ASP A 158 -6.21 9.90 14.73
CA ASP A 158 -4.80 9.98 15.13
C ASP A 158 -4.05 8.68 14.82
N ALA A 159 -4.69 7.53 15.05
CA ALA A 159 -4.12 6.23 14.68
C ALA A 159 -3.94 6.07 13.16
N ASP A 160 -4.91 6.52 12.36
CA ASP A 160 -4.83 6.54 10.90
C ASP A 160 -3.72 7.46 10.41
N LEU A 161 -3.65 8.68 10.93
CA LEU A 161 -2.60 9.64 10.60
C LEU A 161 -1.22 9.05 10.91
N SER A 162 -1.05 8.48 12.10
CA SER A 162 0.20 7.85 12.51
C SER A 162 0.60 6.69 11.58
N ASN A 163 -0.37 5.88 11.12
CA ASN A 163 -0.12 4.82 10.14
C ASN A 163 0.33 5.40 8.78
N LYS A 164 -0.28 6.50 8.33
CA LYS A 164 0.12 7.17 7.08
C LYS A 164 1.51 7.78 7.17
N GLU A 165 1.86 8.38 8.31
CA GLU A 165 3.21 8.91 8.55
C GLU A 165 4.28 7.80 8.51
N HIS A 166 3.99 6.65 9.13
CA HIS A 166 4.88 5.50 9.07
C HIS A 166 5.03 4.98 7.62
N GLN A 167 3.92 4.87 6.89
CA GLN A 167 3.93 4.47 5.49
C GLN A 167 4.78 5.44 4.64
N LEU A 168 4.63 6.75 4.85
CA LEU A 168 5.41 7.78 4.18
C LEU A 168 6.91 7.60 4.46
N LYS A 169 7.28 7.38 5.73
CA LYS A 169 8.68 7.12 6.11
C LYS A 169 9.26 5.89 5.40
N LYS A 170 8.50 4.79 5.32
CA LYS A 170 8.93 3.59 4.57
C LYS A 170 9.12 3.85 3.09
N MET A 171 8.21 4.59 2.47
CA MET A 171 8.37 5.00 1.07
C MET A 171 9.62 5.85 0.87
N GLN A 172 9.95 6.76 1.79
CA GLN A 172 11.17 7.56 1.74
C GLN A 172 12.44 6.69 1.85
N GLU A 173 12.45 5.71 2.76
CA GLU A 173 13.55 4.72 2.89
C GLU A 173 13.73 3.93 1.59
N ASP A 174 12.65 3.48 0.97
CA ASP A 174 12.70 2.71 -0.28
C ASP A 174 13.15 3.56 -1.47
N ILE A 175 12.72 4.82 -1.55
CA ILE A 175 13.20 5.78 -2.55
C ILE A 175 14.71 6.00 -2.38
N ALA A 176 15.21 6.13 -1.15
CA ALA A 176 16.64 6.29 -0.89
C ALA A 176 17.44 5.06 -1.37
N LYS A 177 17.00 3.85 -1.01
CA LYS A 177 17.61 2.60 -1.50
C LYS A 177 17.59 2.48 -3.01
N LEU A 178 16.48 2.88 -3.65
CA LEU A 178 16.37 2.84 -5.11
C LEU A 178 17.35 3.83 -5.78
N LYS A 179 17.49 5.03 -5.23
CA LYS A 179 18.49 6.02 -5.69
C LYS A 179 19.91 5.46 -5.58
N GLU A 180 20.24 4.80 -4.47
CA GLU A 180 21.54 4.14 -4.29
C GLU A 180 21.78 3.03 -5.31
N LYS A 181 20.79 2.15 -5.52
CA LYS A 181 20.85 1.10 -6.56
C LYS A 181 21.09 1.69 -7.95
N ILE A 182 20.41 2.79 -8.29
CA ILE A 182 20.61 3.49 -9.57
C ILE A 182 22.03 4.04 -9.68
N ALA A 183 22.53 4.71 -8.63
CA ALA A 183 23.90 5.25 -8.62
C ALA A 183 24.94 4.14 -8.80
N ARG A 184 24.79 3.02 -8.07
CA ARG A 184 25.66 1.85 -8.20
C ARG A 184 25.63 1.27 -9.62
N ARG A 185 24.45 1.13 -10.23
CA ARG A 185 24.34 0.67 -11.62
C ARG A 185 25.01 1.62 -12.62
N ARG A 186 24.91 2.93 -12.40
CA ARG A 186 25.60 3.92 -13.25
C ARG A 186 27.11 3.78 -13.14
N GLN A 187 27.65 3.60 -11.94
CA GLN A 187 29.08 3.36 -11.73
C GLN A 187 29.56 2.03 -12.35
N LEU A 188 28.71 1.00 -12.32
CA LEU A 188 29.01 -0.31 -12.89
C LEU A 188 28.65 -0.42 -14.38
N LYS A 189 28.22 0.68 -15.04
CA LYS A 189 27.69 0.63 -16.41
C LYS A 189 28.64 -0.09 -17.37
N GLU A 190 29.90 0.30 -17.41
CA GLU A 190 30.86 -0.28 -18.35
C GLU A 190 31.05 -1.78 -18.11
N LYS A 191 31.12 -2.22 -16.85
CA LYS A 191 31.19 -3.65 -16.49
C LYS A 191 29.92 -4.42 -16.88
N ILE A 192 28.75 -3.81 -16.68
CA ILE A 192 27.46 -4.40 -17.06
C ILE A 192 27.35 -4.53 -18.59
N VAL A 193 27.84 -3.53 -19.32
CA VAL A 193 27.86 -3.54 -20.79
C VAL A 193 28.86 -4.57 -21.30
N ALA A 194 30.08 -4.62 -20.76
CA ALA A 194 31.08 -5.62 -21.12
C ALA A 194 30.56 -7.05 -20.92
N LYS A 195 30.05 -7.35 -19.72
CA LYS A 195 29.43 -8.66 -19.43
C LYS A 195 28.26 -8.98 -20.39
N ARG A 196 27.48 -7.97 -20.79
CA ARG A 196 26.41 -8.20 -21.75
C ARG A 196 26.94 -8.48 -23.15
N ILE A 197 28.04 -7.84 -23.56
CA ILE A 197 28.68 -8.11 -24.83
C ILE A 197 29.20 -9.54 -24.82
N GLU A 198 29.95 -9.97 -23.80
CA GLU A 198 30.46 -11.35 -23.63
C GLU A 198 29.34 -12.40 -23.75
N GLN A 199 28.20 -12.16 -23.11
CA GLN A 199 27.01 -13.01 -23.20
C GLN A 199 26.38 -13.08 -24.60
N LEU A 200 26.48 -12.01 -25.38
CA LEU A 200 25.90 -11.94 -26.72
C LEU A 200 26.86 -12.46 -27.79
N THR A 201 28.16 -12.36 -27.55
CA THR A 201 29.22 -12.87 -28.42
C THR A 201 29.50 -14.36 -28.20
N GLY A 202 28.99 -14.94 -27.11
CA GLY A 202 29.26 -16.33 -26.74
C GLY A 202 30.66 -16.50 -26.14
N GLU A 203 31.30 -15.41 -25.73
CA GLU A 203 32.59 -15.43 -25.01
C GLU A 203 32.41 -15.79 -23.52
N ASP A 204 31.16 -15.89 -23.05
CA ASP A 204 30.77 -16.33 -21.70
C ASP A 204 30.55 -17.88 -21.64
N ASP A 205 30.84 -18.63 -22.73
CA ASP A 205 30.73 -20.11 -22.84
C ASP A 205 32.00 -20.87 -22.37
N ASP A 206 32.72 -20.34 -21.37
CA ASP A 206 33.73 -21.13 -20.66
C ASP A 206 33.04 -22.00 -19.58
N TRP A 207 32.46 -23.11 -20.03
CA TRP A 207 32.24 -24.31 -19.20
C TRP A 207 33.18 -25.43 -19.66
N GLU A 208 34.41 -25.42 -19.14
CA GLU A 208 35.20 -26.63 -18.82
C GLU A 208 35.48 -26.68 -17.32
#